data_AF-A0A967XSP3-F1
#
_entry.id   AF-A0A967XSP3-F1
#
_cell.length_a   1.000
_cell.length_b   1.000
_cell.length_c   1.000
_cell.angle_alpha   90.00
_cell.angle_beta   90.00
_cell.angle_gamma   90.00
#
_symmetry.space_group_name_H-M   'P 1'
#
loop_
_entity.id
_entity.type
_entity.pdbx_description
1 polymer ?
#
loop_
_entity_poly.entity_id
_entity_poly.type
_entity_poly.pdbx_seq_one_letter_code
_entity_poly.pdbx_strand_id
1 'polypeptide(L)'
;MIWFLIRVIPKPSRATYPCQRMAFPLASGFVIWLTGAIGSIMAVRKAKRCFVQSRYVLCVMLIGVSIGSIWFAQSITTEKELLADEPVANAPVGTARGIYPGRVVWVHNPDATDWDGPGDGYWWENSHTNQKVVNGMMAQSIHALSGEGNSSAAWDKLFRHFNKTHGKGNVGYKPGEKIVIKINFVGCIRIWDRRPVTKVEDYNLRSSHYMNTSPQMINALLRQLVDEVGVKQEDITVGDTLCYFPNEYYKLCHDKYPNVRYLEYLGKFGRTAAKLSSIPFYWSTPDAAGTKTDYVPESYVQADYLINMANLKSHHDVAGITLCAKNHYGSLVRKPARIEGYYDMHKDMPYTKPGNGHYRPLVDLMGHKHMGGKTLLYIIDGLYAGKHAKERSPRKWNNSPFNGDWSSCLLVSQDPVAIDSVGFDFLRNEWNDAPHKSGTNDYLIEAALAHKPPSGTFYDPDHKGNVVRLKSLGVYEHWNNPKDKQYSRNLGTGKGIELVKVTQAVKEKAAPVVSKVNTKEVHLVAGANR
;
A
#
# COMPACT_ATOMS: atom_id res chain seq x y z
N MET A 1 -33.45 2.35 -19.92
CA MET A 1 -34.28 1.54 -20.85
C MET A 1 -35.51 2.29 -21.35
N ILE A 2 -36.48 2.65 -20.50
CA ILE A 2 -37.74 3.33 -20.91
C ILE A 2 -37.47 4.56 -21.78
N TRP A 3 -36.55 5.43 -21.36
CA TRP A 3 -36.16 6.61 -22.12
C TRP A 3 -35.54 6.30 -23.50
N PHE A 4 -34.70 5.26 -23.59
CA PHE A 4 -34.12 4.81 -24.86
C PHE A 4 -35.21 4.30 -25.82
N LEU A 5 -36.09 3.43 -25.32
CA LEU A 5 -37.19 2.85 -26.11
C LEU A 5 -38.16 3.93 -26.62
N ILE A 6 -38.57 4.85 -25.74
CA ILE A 6 -39.46 5.97 -26.10
C ILE A 6 -38.86 6.86 -27.19
N ARG A 7 -37.53 7.08 -27.17
CA ARG A 7 -36.87 7.99 -28.11
C ARG A 7 -36.51 7.31 -29.42
N VAL A 8 -36.06 6.06 -29.38
CA VAL A 8 -35.46 5.35 -30.52
C VAL A 8 -36.48 4.54 -31.33
N ILE A 9 -37.49 3.90 -30.70
CA ILE A 9 -38.50 3.12 -31.44
C ILE A 9 -39.24 3.98 -32.48
N PRO A 10 -39.70 5.20 -32.18
CA PRO A 10 -40.40 6.03 -33.16
C PRO A 10 -39.49 6.61 -34.26
N LYS A 11 -38.16 6.66 -34.02
CA LYS A 11 -37.18 7.17 -35.00
C LYS A 11 -35.80 6.53 -34.75
N PRO A 12 -35.50 5.38 -35.39
CA PRO A 12 -34.30 4.58 -35.12
C PRO A 12 -32.98 5.33 -35.31
N SER A 13 -32.95 6.34 -36.17
CA SER A 13 -31.76 7.19 -36.38
C SER A 13 -31.30 7.91 -35.11
N ARG A 14 -32.15 8.06 -34.08
CA ARG A 14 -31.77 8.69 -32.80
C ARG A 14 -30.82 7.83 -31.97
N ALA A 15 -30.68 6.54 -32.27
CA ALA A 15 -29.70 5.68 -31.59
C ALA A 15 -28.25 6.16 -31.76
N THR A 16 -27.96 6.95 -32.81
CA THR A 16 -26.62 7.51 -33.04
C THR A 16 -26.33 8.75 -32.20
N TYR A 17 -27.33 9.33 -31.52
CA TYR A 17 -27.14 10.53 -30.71
C TYR A 17 -26.23 10.22 -29.52
N PRO A 18 -25.33 11.14 -29.11
CA PRO A 18 -24.36 10.88 -28.03
C PRO A 18 -25.02 10.36 -26.74
N CYS A 19 -26.13 10.96 -26.33
CA CYS A 19 -26.86 10.57 -25.12
C CYS A 19 -27.58 9.21 -25.25
N GLN A 20 -27.98 8.81 -26.46
CA GLN A 20 -28.57 7.49 -26.72
C GLN A 20 -27.49 6.41 -26.85
N ARG A 21 -26.32 6.75 -27.42
CA ARG A 21 -25.14 5.88 -27.44
C ARG A 21 -24.64 5.54 -26.04
N MET A 22 -24.69 6.50 -25.10
CA MET A 22 -24.36 6.26 -23.69
C MET A 22 -25.44 5.42 -22.97
N ALA A 23 -26.72 5.62 -23.29
CA ALA A 23 -27.81 4.89 -22.66
C ALA A 23 -28.00 3.47 -23.20
N PHE A 24 -27.51 3.16 -24.40
CA PHE A 24 -27.70 1.88 -25.07
C PHE A 24 -27.05 0.70 -24.33
N PRO A 25 -25.76 0.74 -23.94
CA PRO A 25 -25.14 -0.35 -23.18
C PRO A 25 -25.86 -0.64 -21.85
N LEU A 26 -26.30 0.40 -21.13
CA LEU A 26 -27.04 0.27 -19.88
C LEU A 26 -28.42 -0.37 -20.09
N ALA A 27 -29.14 0.05 -21.14
CA ALA A 27 -30.44 -0.54 -21.48
C ALA A 27 -30.30 -2.00 -21.92
N SER A 28 -29.32 -2.31 -22.77
CA SER A 28 -29.04 -3.66 -23.25
C SER A 28 -28.58 -4.58 -22.11
N GLY A 29 -27.74 -4.10 -21.20
CA GLY A 29 -27.32 -4.84 -20.01
C GLY A 29 -28.52 -5.19 -19.11
N PHE A 30 -29.43 -4.23 -18.89
CA PHE A 30 -30.66 -4.50 -18.13
C PHE A 30 -31.55 -5.56 -18.78
N VAL A 31 -31.72 -5.55 -20.12
CA VAL A 31 -32.49 -6.56 -20.85
C VAL A 31 -31.84 -7.93 -20.72
N ILE A 32 -30.52 -8.03 -20.89
CA ILE A 32 -29.77 -9.29 -20.75
C ILE A 32 -29.90 -9.85 -19.33
N TRP A 33 -29.77 -9.00 -18.31
CA TRP A 33 -29.98 -9.40 -16.91
C TRP A 33 -31.41 -9.90 -16.67
N LEU A 34 -32.42 -9.17 -17.16
CA LEU A 34 -33.83 -9.52 -16.99
C LEU A 34 -34.18 -10.84 -17.69
N THR A 35 -33.70 -11.05 -18.92
CA THR A 35 -33.90 -12.30 -19.66
C THR A 35 -33.24 -13.49 -18.98
N GLY A 36 -32.02 -13.33 -18.44
CA GLY A 36 -31.35 -14.35 -17.63
C GLY A 36 -32.11 -14.69 -16.35
N ALA A 37 -32.65 -13.69 -15.65
CA ALA A 37 -33.46 -13.87 -14.45
C ALA A 37 -34.78 -14.62 -14.74
N ILE A 38 -35.50 -14.20 -15.79
CA ILE A 38 -36.75 -14.86 -16.20
C ILE A 38 -36.48 -16.30 -16.65
N GLY A 39 -35.45 -16.52 -17.47
CA GLY A 39 -35.04 -17.85 -17.93
C GLY A 39 -34.72 -18.78 -16.77
N SER A 40 -34.01 -18.28 -15.76
CA SER A 40 -33.70 -19.02 -14.54
C SER A 40 -34.96 -19.38 -13.74
N ILE A 41 -35.86 -18.42 -13.52
CA ILE A 41 -37.12 -18.67 -12.79
C ILE A 41 -37.97 -19.72 -13.51
N MET A 42 -38.08 -19.64 -14.83
CA MET A 42 -38.83 -20.61 -15.64
C MET A 42 -38.21 -22.00 -15.56
N ALA A 43 -36.88 -22.09 -15.66
CA ALA A 43 -36.15 -23.34 -15.56
C ALA A 43 -36.32 -23.99 -14.17
N VAL A 44 -36.23 -23.22 -13.08
CA VAL A 44 -36.48 -23.72 -11.71
C VAL A 44 -37.92 -24.19 -11.52
N ARG A 45 -38.91 -23.43 -12.00
CA ARG A 45 -40.32 -23.83 -11.93
C ARG A 45 -40.57 -25.15 -12.66
N LYS A 46 -39.93 -25.35 -13.82
CA LYS A 46 -40.03 -26.58 -14.59
C LYS A 46 -39.27 -27.74 -13.93
N ALA A 47 -38.10 -27.49 -13.35
CA ALA A 47 -37.34 -28.47 -12.58
C ALA A 47 -38.14 -29.02 -11.39
N LYS A 48 -38.81 -28.15 -10.63
CA LYS A 48 -39.70 -28.56 -9.52
C LYS A 48 -40.82 -29.50 -9.98
N ARG A 49 -41.44 -29.23 -11.15
CA ARG A 49 -42.45 -30.12 -11.73
C ARG A 49 -41.87 -31.46 -12.16
N CYS A 50 -40.68 -31.46 -12.79
CA CYS A 50 -40.00 -32.70 -13.19
C CYS A 50 -39.57 -33.55 -12.00
N PHE A 51 -39.21 -32.94 -10.87
CA PHE A 51 -38.91 -33.63 -9.63
C PHE A 51 -40.13 -34.37 -9.07
N VAL A 52 -41.29 -33.71 -9.00
CA VAL A 52 -42.56 -34.33 -8.56
C VAL A 52 -43.00 -35.46 -9.51
N GLN A 53 -42.64 -35.39 -10.79
CA GLN A 53 -42.91 -36.41 -11.80
C GLN A 53 -41.84 -37.52 -11.88
N SER A 54 -40.89 -37.58 -10.93
CA SER A 54 -39.77 -38.54 -10.92
C SER A 54 -38.88 -38.50 -12.16
N ARG A 55 -38.89 -37.40 -12.92
CA ARG A 55 -38.04 -37.18 -14.11
C ARG A 55 -36.72 -36.51 -13.70
N TYR A 56 -35.93 -37.23 -12.90
CA TYR A 56 -34.73 -36.68 -12.24
C TYR A 56 -33.67 -36.15 -13.22
N VAL A 57 -33.43 -36.84 -14.34
CA VAL A 57 -32.47 -36.42 -15.37
C VAL A 57 -32.84 -35.06 -15.97
N LEU A 58 -34.12 -34.84 -16.29
CA LEU A 58 -34.61 -33.58 -16.82
C LEU A 58 -34.61 -32.47 -15.75
N CYS A 59 -34.85 -32.82 -14.49
CA CYS A 59 -34.74 -31.88 -13.37
C CYS A 59 -33.32 -31.32 -13.23
N VAL A 60 -32.31 -32.20 -13.23
CA VAL A 60 -30.90 -31.80 -13.14
C VAL A 60 -30.48 -30.92 -14.32
N MET A 61 -30.88 -31.27 -15.55
CA MET A 61 -30.61 -30.43 -16.72
C MET A 61 -31.21 -29.03 -16.59
N LEU A 62 -32.44 -28.91 -16.09
CA LEU A 62 -33.11 -27.61 -15.92
C LEU A 62 -32.48 -26.76 -14.81
N ILE A 63 -31.96 -27.39 -13.75
CA ILE A 63 -31.15 -26.69 -12.75
C ILE A 63 -29.85 -26.16 -13.39
N GLY A 64 -29.19 -26.96 -14.22
CA GLY A 64 -28.04 -26.53 -15.00
C GLY A 64 -28.33 -25.33 -15.91
N VAL A 65 -29.48 -25.35 -16.61
CA VAL A 65 -29.94 -24.22 -17.45
C VAL A 65 -30.22 -22.96 -16.62
N SER A 66 -30.78 -23.11 -15.41
CA SER A 66 -31.04 -22.00 -14.50
C SER A 66 -29.74 -21.33 -14.05
N ILE A 67 -28.75 -22.13 -13.62
CA ILE A 67 -27.43 -21.65 -13.21
C ILE A 67 -26.71 -21.02 -14.41
N GLY A 68 -26.72 -21.70 -15.56
CA GLY A 68 -26.12 -21.21 -16.80
C GLY A 68 -26.73 -19.89 -17.30
N SER A 69 -28.04 -19.69 -17.15
CA SER A 69 -28.73 -18.45 -17.55
C SER A 69 -28.32 -17.26 -16.69
N ILE A 70 -28.17 -17.46 -15.37
CA ILE A 70 -27.66 -16.43 -14.46
C ILE A 70 -26.19 -16.15 -14.75
N TRP A 71 -25.38 -17.20 -14.90
CA TRP A 71 -23.96 -17.08 -15.16
C TRP A 71 -23.67 -16.35 -16.48
N PHE A 72 -24.38 -16.71 -17.55
CA PHE A 72 -24.28 -16.05 -18.86
C PHE A 72 -24.68 -14.57 -18.78
N ALA A 73 -25.82 -14.27 -18.15
CA ALA A 73 -26.25 -12.89 -17.97
C ALA A 73 -25.23 -12.08 -17.17
N GLN A 74 -24.75 -12.59 -16.05
CA GLN A 74 -23.70 -11.94 -15.25
C GLN A 74 -22.40 -11.76 -16.03
N SER A 75 -21.96 -12.75 -16.81
CA SER A 75 -20.71 -12.66 -17.58
C SER A 75 -20.73 -11.55 -18.63
N ILE A 76 -21.91 -11.22 -19.17
CA ILE A 76 -22.08 -10.19 -20.20
C ILE A 76 -22.36 -8.82 -19.59
N THR A 77 -23.06 -8.76 -18.46
CA THR A 77 -23.45 -7.50 -17.81
C THR A 77 -22.46 -7.01 -16.76
N THR A 78 -21.43 -7.80 -16.42
CA THR A 78 -20.35 -7.35 -15.54
C THR A 78 -19.57 -6.25 -16.25
N GLU A 79 -19.49 -5.07 -15.64
CA GLU A 79 -18.62 -4.00 -16.13
C GLU A 79 -17.17 -4.50 -16.14
N LYS A 80 -16.52 -4.40 -17.30
CA LYS A 80 -15.08 -4.67 -17.39
C LYS A 80 -14.33 -3.57 -16.65
N GLU A 81 -13.42 -3.95 -15.76
CA GLU A 81 -12.51 -3.00 -15.15
C GLU A 81 -11.70 -2.29 -16.25
N LEU A 82 -11.66 -0.96 -16.20
CA LEU A 82 -10.81 -0.16 -17.07
C LEU A 82 -9.36 -0.33 -16.62
N LEU A 83 -8.56 -1.00 -17.44
CA LEU A 83 -7.12 -1.10 -17.24
C LEU A 83 -6.42 0.15 -17.74
N ALA A 84 -5.29 0.48 -17.12
CA ALA A 84 -4.41 1.56 -17.55
C ALA A 84 -3.59 1.13 -18.76
N ASP A 85 -3.19 2.10 -19.58
CA ASP A 85 -2.13 1.91 -20.57
C ASP A 85 -0.79 1.59 -19.87
N GLU A 86 0.11 0.94 -20.61
CA GLU A 86 1.48 0.73 -20.14
C GLU A 86 2.16 2.08 -19.86
N PRO A 87 2.68 2.30 -18.64
CA PRO A 87 3.38 3.53 -18.35
C PRO A 87 4.64 3.69 -19.20
N VAL A 88 4.95 4.93 -19.59
CA VAL A 88 6.15 5.23 -20.38
C VAL A 88 7.39 5.10 -19.50
N ALA A 89 8.24 4.14 -19.83
CA ALA A 89 9.52 3.93 -19.16
C ALA A 89 10.43 5.16 -19.29
N ASN A 90 11.18 5.45 -18.22
CA ASN A 90 12.21 6.48 -18.17
C ASN A 90 11.79 7.90 -18.59
N ALA A 91 10.52 8.24 -18.41
CA ALA A 91 9.95 9.57 -18.68
C ALA A 91 9.63 10.30 -17.35
N PRO A 92 10.63 10.81 -16.61
CA PRO A 92 10.39 11.39 -15.29
C PRO A 92 9.60 12.70 -15.38
N VAL A 93 8.67 12.89 -14.43
CA VAL A 93 7.93 14.14 -14.23
C VAL A 93 7.99 14.58 -12.78
N GLY A 94 7.99 15.89 -12.55
CA GLY A 94 8.16 16.50 -11.23
C GLY A 94 9.63 16.74 -10.86
N THR A 95 9.87 17.06 -9.59
CA THR A 95 11.17 17.47 -9.06
C THR A 95 11.58 16.53 -7.95
N ALA A 96 12.65 15.76 -8.21
CA ALA A 96 13.21 14.80 -7.28
C ALA A 96 13.68 15.45 -5.96
N ARG A 97 13.43 14.78 -4.83
CA ARG A 97 13.72 15.27 -3.47
C ARG A 97 14.66 14.35 -2.68
N GLY A 98 15.16 14.85 -1.56
CA GLY A 98 16.07 14.13 -0.66
C GLY A 98 17.53 14.50 -0.81
N ILE A 99 18.35 13.99 0.11
CA ILE A 99 19.80 14.25 0.13
C ILE A 99 20.50 13.78 -1.16
N TYR A 100 20.03 12.66 -1.71
CA TYR A 100 20.23 12.29 -3.10
C TYR A 100 18.86 12.37 -3.80
N PRO A 101 18.65 13.36 -4.67
CA PRO A 101 17.34 13.60 -5.27
C PRO A 101 16.77 12.36 -5.98
N GLY A 102 15.59 11.92 -5.55
CA GLY A 102 14.85 10.81 -6.16
C GLY A 102 15.42 9.42 -5.83
N ARG A 103 16.34 9.33 -4.86
CA ARG A 103 16.90 8.05 -4.43
C ARG A 103 15.85 7.23 -3.67
N VAL A 104 15.66 5.99 -4.12
CA VAL A 104 14.95 4.95 -3.38
C VAL A 104 15.93 3.81 -3.14
N VAL A 105 16.08 3.40 -1.90
CA VAL A 105 16.86 2.21 -1.55
C VAL A 105 15.91 1.04 -1.43
N TRP A 106 16.23 -0.07 -2.09
CA TRP A 106 15.55 -1.35 -1.93
C TRP A 106 16.53 -2.38 -1.38
N VAL A 107 16.27 -2.84 -0.16
CA VAL A 107 17.02 -3.91 0.50
C VAL A 107 16.22 -5.20 0.41
N HIS A 108 16.82 -6.29 -0.07
CA HIS A 108 16.21 -7.62 -0.09
C HIS A 108 17.13 -8.64 0.59
N ASN A 109 16.59 -9.34 1.58
CA ASN A 109 17.29 -10.40 2.29
C ASN A 109 16.36 -11.58 2.60
N PRO A 110 16.47 -12.71 1.87
CA PRO A 110 15.58 -13.85 2.06
C PRO A 110 15.70 -14.49 3.46
N ASP A 111 16.82 -14.30 4.17
CA ASP A 111 17.01 -14.80 5.53
C ASP A 111 16.17 -14.03 6.58
N ALA A 112 15.43 -12.99 6.17
CA ALA A 112 14.62 -12.19 7.08
C ALA A 112 13.34 -12.88 7.54
N THR A 113 12.79 -13.80 6.73
CA THR A 113 11.47 -14.39 6.92
C THR A 113 11.45 -15.84 6.48
N ASP A 114 10.83 -16.72 7.26
CA ASP A 114 10.79 -18.17 7.00
C ASP A 114 9.45 -18.81 7.35
N TRP A 115 8.36 -18.03 7.46
CA TRP A 115 7.03 -18.55 7.74
C TRP A 115 6.54 -19.54 6.67
N ASP A 116 6.13 -20.74 7.04
CA ASP A 116 5.59 -21.70 6.05
C ASP A 116 4.15 -21.41 5.63
N GLY A 117 3.46 -20.53 6.37
CA GLY A 117 2.08 -20.13 6.11
C GLY A 117 1.11 -20.60 7.20
N PRO A 118 -0.22 -20.48 6.96
CA PRO A 118 -1.22 -20.90 7.94
C PRO A 118 -1.04 -22.37 8.35
N GLY A 119 -0.88 -22.61 9.66
CA GLY A 119 -0.53 -23.91 10.23
C GLY A 119 0.83 -23.91 10.94
N ASP A 120 1.70 -22.96 10.58
CA ASP A 120 3.02 -22.73 11.18
C ASP A 120 3.01 -21.42 11.99
N GLY A 121 2.17 -21.33 13.03
CA GLY A 121 2.06 -20.10 13.83
C GLY A 121 1.61 -18.86 13.03
N TYR A 122 2.17 -17.69 13.34
CA TYR A 122 1.86 -16.43 12.66
C TYR A 122 3.13 -15.70 12.19
N TRP A 123 3.07 -15.15 10.97
CA TRP A 123 4.18 -14.43 10.32
C TRP A 123 4.85 -13.34 11.18
N TRP A 124 4.11 -12.70 12.10
CA TRP A 124 4.60 -11.62 12.96
C TRP A 124 5.26 -12.11 14.24
N GLU A 125 5.29 -13.42 14.51
CA GLU A 125 6.00 -13.99 15.64
C GLU A 125 7.52 -13.97 15.39
N ASN A 126 8.30 -13.87 16.46
CA ASN A 126 9.77 -13.83 16.36
C ASN A 126 10.39 -15.14 15.85
N SER A 127 9.64 -16.25 15.88
CA SER A 127 10.04 -17.52 15.24
C SER A 127 10.06 -17.46 13.73
N HIS A 128 9.33 -16.51 13.11
CA HIS A 128 9.15 -16.43 11.66
C HIS A 128 9.76 -15.18 11.02
N THR A 129 10.32 -14.29 11.84
CA THR A 129 10.96 -13.06 11.37
C THR A 129 12.26 -12.83 12.13
N ASN A 130 13.39 -12.96 11.45
CA ASN A 130 14.70 -12.85 12.06
C ASN A 130 15.05 -11.39 12.38
N GLN A 131 14.85 -10.98 13.63
CA GLN A 131 15.09 -9.60 14.08
C GLN A 131 16.52 -9.10 13.80
N LYS A 132 17.54 -9.96 13.89
CA LYS A 132 18.94 -9.56 13.61
C LYS A 132 19.11 -9.18 12.14
N VAL A 133 18.52 -9.96 11.24
CA VAL A 133 18.54 -9.69 9.79
C VAL A 133 17.77 -8.40 9.50
N VAL A 134 16.55 -8.23 10.04
CA VAL A 134 15.74 -7.02 9.85
C VAL A 134 16.46 -5.77 10.38
N ASN A 135 17.16 -5.85 11.52
CA ASN A 135 17.99 -4.75 12.03
C ASN A 135 19.10 -4.37 11.03
N GLY A 136 19.75 -5.38 10.43
CA GLY A 136 20.76 -5.20 9.39
C GLY A 136 20.18 -4.55 8.13
N MET A 137 19.00 -5.00 7.67
CA MET A 137 18.32 -4.40 6.52
C MET A 137 18.00 -2.92 6.75
N MET A 138 17.48 -2.57 7.93
CA MET A 138 17.21 -1.19 8.30
C MET A 138 18.50 -0.35 8.29
N ALA A 139 19.56 -0.81 8.96
CA ALA A 139 20.84 -0.10 8.99
C ALA A 139 21.41 0.13 7.57
N GLN A 140 21.48 -0.93 6.76
CA GLN A 140 21.97 -0.87 5.37
C GLN A 140 21.14 0.09 4.52
N SER A 141 19.82 0.14 4.71
CA SER A 141 18.95 1.07 3.98
C SER A 141 19.26 2.53 4.30
N ILE A 142 19.50 2.86 5.57
CA ILE A 142 19.84 4.20 6.04
C ILE A 142 21.25 4.61 5.59
N HIS A 143 22.21 3.67 5.62
CA HIS A 143 23.56 3.87 5.09
C HIS A 143 23.53 4.17 3.59
N ALA A 144 22.86 3.34 2.80
CA ALA A 144 22.75 3.53 1.35
C ALA A 144 21.98 4.82 0.97
N LEU A 145 20.95 5.18 1.74
CA LEU A 145 20.17 6.39 1.50
C LEU A 145 21.01 7.65 1.77
N SER A 146 21.80 7.66 2.85
CA SER A 146 22.66 8.80 3.23
C SER A 146 24.02 8.81 2.53
N GLY A 147 24.45 7.69 1.97
CA GLY A 147 25.79 7.46 1.44
C GLY A 147 26.88 7.38 2.52
N GLU A 148 26.51 7.11 3.77
CA GLU A 148 27.42 6.99 4.91
C GLU A 148 27.63 5.53 5.32
N GLY A 149 28.79 5.21 5.92
CA GLY A 149 29.16 3.84 6.28
C GLY A 149 28.73 3.38 7.67
N ASN A 150 28.10 4.23 8.49
CA ASN A 150 27.61 3.88 9.82
C ASN A 150 26.33 4.65 10.17
N SER A 151 25.57 4.12 11.15
CA SER A 151 24.21 4.58 11.44
C SER A 151 24.17 6.00 12.00
N SER A 152 25.08 6.32 12.93
CA SER A 152 25.11 7.65 13.57
C SER A 152 25.38 8.77 12.55
N ALA A 153 26.41 8.60 11.71
CA ALA A 153 26.72 9.54 10.63
C ALA A 153 25.60 9.63 9.60
N ALA A 154 25.00 8.49 9.23
CA ALA A 154 23.89 8.45 8.29
C ALA A 154 22.69 9.27 8.78
N TRP A 155 22.26 9.06 10.02
CA TRP A 155 21.14 9.81 10.60
C TRP A 155 21.45 11.30 10.77
N ASP A 156 22.63 11.66 11.29
CA ASP A 156 23.03 13.07 11.42
C ASP A 156 22.94 13.79 10.06
N LYS A 157 23.38 13.14 8.98
CA LYS A 157 23.31 13.67 7.63
C LYS A 157 21.86 13.83 7.13
N LEU A 158 20.98 12.87 7.40
CA LEU A 158 19.56 12.96 7.06
C LEU A 158 18.87 14.12 7.81
N PHE A 159 19.12 14.25 9.12
CA PHE A 159 18.59 15.34 9.93
C PHE A 159 19.10 16.70 9.47
N ARG A 160 20.41 16.84 9.21
CA ARG A 160 20.99 18.08 8.67
C ARG A 160 20.39 18.50 7.35
N HIS A 161 20.21 17.54 6.43
CA HIS A 161 19.56 17.81 5.14
C HIS A 161 18.12 18.30 5.35
N PHE A 162 17.35 17.60 6.18
CA PHE A 162 15.97 17.98 6.50
C PHE A 162 15.91 19.37 7.16
N ASN A 163 16.70 19.61 8.20
CA ASN A 163 16.71 20.88 8.92
C ASN A 163 17.13 22.04 8.02
N LYS A 164 18.10 21.84 7.12
CA LYS A 164 18.51 22.87 6.15
C LYS A 164 17.38 23.21 5.18
N THR A 165 16.65 22.21 4.70
CA THR A 165 15.54 22.40 3.74
C THR A 165 14.25 22.92 4.38
N HIS A 166 14.14 22.84 5.72
CA HIS A 166 12.98 23.31 6.49
C HIS A 166 13.29 24.56 7.34
N GLY A 167 14.35 25.30 7.00
CA GLY A 167 14.66 26.60 7.63
C GLY A 167 15.24 26.53 9.04
N LYS A 168 15.57 25.33 9.55
CA LYS A 168 16.23 25.11 10.85
C LYS A 168 17.77 25.23 10.78
N GLY A 169 18.33 25.38 9.58
CA GLY A 169 19.78 25.50 9.34
C GLY A 169 20.49 24.14 9.22
N ASN A 170 21.82 24.15 9.06
CA ASN A 170 22.63 22.93 8.90
C ASN A 170 22.97 22.28 10.26
N VAL A 171 21.95 21.82 10.97
CA VAL A 171 22.07 21.20 12.31
C VAL A 171 21.47 19.80 12.30
N GLY A 172 22.11 18.87 13.00
CA GLY A 172 21.56 17.53 13.23
C GLY A 172 20.36 17.57 14.20
N TYR A 173 19.92 16.38 14.61
CA TYR A 173 18.91 16.22 15.66
C TYR A 173 19.36 16.90 16.96
N LYS A 174 18.42 17.54 17.66
CA LYS A 174 18.63 18.10 19.00
C LYS A 174 17.81 17.34 20.04
N PRO A 175 18.39 16.99 21.21
CA PRO A 175 17.64 16.34 22.28
C PRO A 175 16.35 17.09 22.64
N GLY A 176 15.23 16.37 22.72
CA GLY A 176 13.90 16.91 23.00
C GLY A 176 13.07 17.22 21.74
N GLU A 177 13.66 17.16 20.53
CA GLU A 177 12.87 17.20 19.30
C GLU A 177 12.06 15.90 19.15
N LYS A 178 10.80 16.03 18.75
CA LYS A 178 9.84 14.91 18.76
C LYS A 178 9.75 14.21 17.41
N ILE A 179 9.63 12.88 17.43
CA ILE A 179 9.44 12.05 16.23
C ILE A 179 8.10 11.32 16.31
N VAL A 180 7.28 11.47 15.27
CA VAL A 180 6.06 10.65 15.10
C VAL A 180 6.25 9.65 13.96
N ILE A 181 5.91 8.39 14.19
CA ILE A 181 6.03 7.29 13.24
C ILE A 181 4.61 6.79 12.92
N LYS A 182 4.12 7.09 11.71
CA LYS A 182 2.84 6.57 11.21
C LYS A 182 3.05 5.20 10.59
N ILE A 183 2.52 4.18 11.25
CA ILE A 183 2.55 2.78 10.77
C ILE A 183 1.25 2.41 10.06
N ASN A 184 1.24 1.36 9.24
CA ASN A 184 0.04 0.85 8.57
C ASN A 184 -0.53 -0.36 9.31
N PHE A 185 -1.52 -0.11 10.15
CA PHE A 185 -2.24 -1.12 10.92
C PHE A 185 -3.67 -1.32 10.41
N VAL A 186 -3.90 -1.23 9.10
CA VAL A 186 -5.24 -1.27 8.49
C VAL A 186 -6.07 -2.52 8.88
N GLY A 187 -5.43 -3.66 9.19
CA GLY A 187 -6.09 -4.87 9.71
C GLY A 187 -6.57 -4.77 11.16
N CYS A 188 -6.14 -3.74 11.87
CA CYS A 188 -6.42 -3.45 13.28
C CYS A 188 -7.34 -2.23 13.46
N ILE A 189 -7.98 -1.75 12.38
CA ILE A 189 -8.96 -0.67 12.48
C ILE A 189 -10.09 -1.10 13.39
N ARG A 190 -10.33 -0.29 14.43
CA ARG A 190 -11.32 -0.57 15.49
C ARG A 190 -12.26 0.59 15.75
N ILE A 191 -12.06 1.73 15.10
CA ILE A 191 -13.02 2.85 15.08
C ILE A 191 -14.41 2.46 14.51
N TRP A 192 -14.54 1.28 13.88
CA TRP A 192 -15.83 0.72 13.44
C TRP A 192 -16.57 -0.06 14.54
N ASP A 193 -15.87 -0.48 15.60
CA ASP A 193 -16.46 -1.33 16.64
C ASP A 193 -17.42 -0.51 17.50
N ARG A 194 -18.66 -1.00 17.60
CA ARG A 194 -19.67 -0.49 18.54
C ARG A 194 -19.57 -1.12 19.92
N ARG A 195 -18.65 -2.08 20.10
CA ARG A 195 -18.49 -2.81 21.36
C ARG A 195 -17.61 -1.99 22.32
N PRO A 196 -18.04 -1.80 23.59
CA PRO A 196 -17.21 -1.13 24.57
C PRO A 196 -15.97 -1.98 24.86
N VAL A 197 -14.82 -1.31 24.98
CA VAL A 197 -13.58 -1.92 25.48
C VAL A 197 -13.59 -1.86 27.00
N THR A 198 -13.62 -3.02 27.65
CA THR A 198 -13.69 -3.13 29.11
C THR A 198 -12.49 -3.87 29.71
N LYS A 199 -11.78 -4.69 28.93
CA LYS A 199 -10.63 -5.47 29.40
C LYS A 199 -9.50 -5.55 28.37
N VAL A 200 -8.29 -5.87 28.81
CA VAL A 200 -7.10 -5.82 27.95
C VAL A 200 -7.19 -6.81 26.78
N GLU A 201 -7.86 -7.94 26.93
CA GLU A 201 -8.03 -8.96 25.88
C GLU A 201 -8.87 -8.44 24.70
N ASP A 202 -9.63 -7.35 24.86
CA ASP A 202 -10.34 -6.69 23.75
C ASP A 202 -9.35 -6.10 22.72
N TYR A 203 -8.06 -5.98 23.08
CA TYR A 203 -6.95 -5.53 22.22
C TYR A 203 -6.21 -6.69 21.54
N ASN A 204 -6.58 -7.95 21.76
CA ASN A 204 -6.00 -9.07 21.02
C ASN A 204 -6.26 -8.92 19.50
N LEU A 205 -5.30 -9.36 18.70
CA LEU A 205 -5.42 -9.42 17.26
C LEU A 205 -6.64 -10.26 16.88
N ARG A 206 -7.51 -9.68 16.04
CA ARG A 206 -8.69 -10.42 15.49
C ARG A 206 -8.42 -11.01 14.11
N SER A 207 -7.48 -10.42 13.38
CA SER A 207 -7.11 -10.88 12.04
C SER A 207 -5.61 -11.16 12.06
N SER A 208 -5.24 -12.27 12.69
CA SER A 208 -3.85 -12.60 13.03
C SER A 208 -2.97 -12.85 11.81
N HIS A 209 -3.54 -13.25 10.67
CA HIS A 209 -2.80 -13.38 9.42
C HIS A 209 -2.75 -12.07 8.61
N TYR A 210 -3.46 -11.03 9.04
CA TYR A 210 -3.52 -9.81 8.25
C TYR A 210 -2.16 -9.13 8.21
N MET A 211 -1.67 -8.89 7.00
CA MET A 211 -0.45 -8.18 6.66
C MET A 211 -0.45 -6.74 7.20
N ASN A 212 -0.12 -6.50 8.45
CA ASN A 212 0.11 -5.17 9.01
C ASN A 212 1.61 -4.80 8.93
N THR A 213 2.00 -3.61 9.35
CA THR A 213 3.42 -3.32 9.60
C THR A 213 3.97 -4.29 10.64
N SER A 214 5.11 -4.92 10.33
CA SER A 214 5.72 -5.95 11.15
C SER A 214 6.26 -5.35 12.45
N PRO A 215 6.00 -5.94 13.64
CA PRO A 215 6.57 -5.44 14.89
C PRO A 215 8.10 -5.45 14.87
N GLN A 216 8.73 -6.37 14.13
CA GLN A 216 10.17 -6.44 13.95
C GLN A 216 10.72 -5.23 13.16
N MET A 217 9.96 -4.73 12.18
CA MET A 217 10.33 -3.53 11.43
C MET A 217 10.20 -2.26 12.28
N ILE A 218 9.16 -2.19 13.12
CA ILE A 218 9.00 -1.13 14.11
C ILE A 218 10.19 -1.14 15.08
N ASN A 219 10.52 -2.31 15.64
CA ASN A 219 11.67 -2.48 16.53
C ASN A 219 13.01 -2.15 15.88
N ALA A 220 13.20 -2.46 14.60
CA ALA A 220 14.42 -2.11 13.86
C ALA A 220 14.57 -0.60 13.69
N LEU A 221 13.47 0.12 13.42
CA LEU A 221 13.49 1.59 13.36
C LEU A 221 13.68 2.21 14.76
N LEU A 222 13.00 1.70 15.78
CA LEU A 222 13.18 2.19 17.16
C LEU A 222 14.63 1.98 17.63
N ARG A 223 15.26 0.85 17.27
CA ARG A 223 16.68 0.61 17.51
C ARG A 223 17.57 1.67 16.87
N GLN A 224 17.29 2.04 15.62
CA GLN A 224 18.03 3.11 14.95
C GLN A 224 17.88 4.46 15.69
N LEU A 225 16.65 4.86 16.02
CA LEU A 225 16.40 6.16 16.63
C LEU A 225 16.88 6.25 18.09
N VAL A 226 16.63 5.21 18.89
CA VAL A 226 16.98 5.22 20.31
C VAL A 226 18.45 4.88 20.51
N ASP A 227 18.92 3.78 19.93
CA ASP A 227 20.22 3.20 20.27
C ASP A 227 21.37 3.79 19.44
N GLU A 228 21.11 4.22 18.19
CA GLU A 228 22.15 4.79 17.30
C GLU A 228 22.14 6.33 17.28
N VAL A 229 20.96 6.96 17.34
CA VAL A 229 20.81 8.43 17.34
C VAL A 229 20.76 9.01 18.75
N GLY A 230 20.28 8.26 19.74
CA GLY A 230 20.09 8.75 21.10
C GLY A 230 18.81 9.56 21.30
N VAL A 231 17.78 9.36 20.46
CA VAL A 231 16.46 9.94 20.69
C VAL A 231 15.87 9.32 21.95
N LYS A 232 15.42 10.16 22.90
CA LYS A 232 14.76 9.64 24.10
C LYS A 232 13.48 8.93 23.68
N GLN A 233 13.23 7.75 24.26
CA GLN A 233 12.04 6.96 23.97
C GLN A 233 10.75 7.78 24.14
N GLU A 234 10.68 8.62 25.18
CA GLU A 234 9.55 9.50 25.45
C GLU A 234 9.32 10.59 24.39
N ASP A 235 10.29 10.88 23.52
CA ASP A 235 10.14 11.82 22.41
C ASP A 235 9.66 11.13 21.12
N ILE A 236 9.49 9.81 21.15
CA ILE A 236 9.01 9.00 20.03
C ILE A 236 7.53 8.62 20.26
N THR A 237 6.71 8.88 19.25
CA THR A 237 5.33 8.40 19.18
C THR A 237 5.18 7.48 17.97
N VAL A 238 4.69 6.25 18.14
CA VAL A 238 4.54 5.28 17.04
C VAL A 238 3.15 4.69 17.04
N GLY A 239 2.47 4.70 15.90
CA GLY A 239 1.13 4.11 15.81
C GLY A 239 0.27 4.60 14.64
N ASP A 240 -1.02 4.29 14.74
CA ASP A 240 -2.05 4.60 13.74
C ASP A 240 -3.28 5.15 14.45
N THR A 241 -3.81 6.28 13.99
CA THR A 241 -4.88 7.00 14.71
C THR A 241 -6.25 6.33 14.61
N LEU A 242 -6.44 5.37 13.69
CA LEU A 242 -7.72 4.66 13.50
C LEU A 242 -7.75 3.26 14.11
N CYS A 243 -6.58 2.77 14.51
CA CYS A 243 -6.37 1.37 14.85
C CYS A 243 -6.14 1.22 16.34
N TYR A 244 -6.42 0.03 16.87
CA TYR A 244 -5.80 -0.37 18.13
C TYR A 244 -4.36 -0.77 17.87
N PHE A 245 -3.50 -0.54 18.84
CA PHE A 245 -2.19 -1.17 18.89
C PHE A 245 -2.35 -2.54 19.56
N PRO A 246 -2.37 -3.68 18.83
CA PRO A 246 -2.79 -4.96 19.40
C PRO A 246 -1.85 -5.46 20.49
N ASN A 247 -2.32 -6.32 21.40
CA ASN A 247 -1.51 -6.83 22.51
C ASN A 247 -0.23 -7.55 22.06
N GLU A 248 -0.35 -8.34 21.00
CA GLU A 248 0.73 -9.13 20.42
C GLU A 248 1.86 -8.22 19.90
N TYR A 249 1.49 -7.16 19.16
CA TYR A 249 2.47 -6.21 18.63
C TYR A 249 3.00 -5.27 19.73
N TYR A 250 2.11 -4.82 20.62
CA TYR A 250 2.46 -3.92 21.72
C TYR A 250 3.51 -4.58 22.61
N LYS A 251 3.29 -5.82 23.03
CA LYS A 251 4.25 -6.56 23.86
C LYS A 251 5.62 -6.66 23.20
N LEU A 252 5.67 -7.05 21.92
CA LEU A 252 6.93 -7.18 21.17
C LEU A 252 7.73 -5.87 21.07
N CYS A 253 7.06 -4.72 21.04
CA CYS A 253 7.73 -3.41 20.97
C CYS A 253 8.01 -2.83 22.36
N HIS A 254 6.99 -2.79 23.22
CA HIS A 254 7.02 -2.18 24.54
C HIS A 254 7.98 -2.88 25.49
N ASP A 255 8.11 -4.21 25.43
CA ASP A 255 9.08 -4.93 26.29
C ASP A 255 10.52 -4.45 26.05
N LYS A 256 10.83 -3.98 24.83
CA LYS A 256 12.15 -3.45 24.47
C LYS A 256 12.27 -1.93 24.65
N TYR A 257 11.21 -1.20 24.31
CA TYR A 257 11.16 0.27 24.37
C TYR A 257 9.92 0.72 25.16
N PRO A 258 9.91 0.59 26.50
CA PRO A 258 8.73 0.80 27.33
C PRO A 258 8.29 2.26 27.44
N ASN A 259 9.21 3.21 27.21
CA ASN A 259 8.92 4.63 27.37
C ASN A 259 8.46 5.31 26.06
N VAL A 260 8.35 4.55 24.97
CA VAL A 260 7.80 5.04 23.69
C VAL A 260 6.29 5.24 23.80
N ARG A 261 5.75 6.29 23.18
CA ARG A 261 4.31 6.53 23.13
C ARG A 261 3.66 5.70 22.02
N TYR A 262 3.05 4.59 22.39
CA TYR A 262 2.32 3.72 21.47
C TYR A 262 0.93 4.29 21.16
N LEU A 263 0.80 4.98 20.02
CA LEU A 263 -0.38 5.73 19.59
C LEU A 263 -1.45 4.82 19.00
N GLU A 264 -2.70 5.02 19.43
CA GLU A 264 -3.87 4.27 18.95
C GLU A 264 -5.16 5.05 19.21
N TYR A 265 -6.29 4.56 18.70
CA TYR A 265 -7.57 5.28 18.70
C TYR A 265 -8.10 5.71 20.09
N LEU A 266 -8.03 4.88 21.13
CA LEU A 266 -8.70 5.10 22.43
C LEU A 266 -7.78 5.53 23.59
N GLY A 267 -6.53 5.08 23.60
CA GLY A 267 -5.55 5.27 24.68
C GLY A 267 -5.81 4.48 25.95
N LYS A 268 -5.99 3.16 25.84
CA LYS A 268 -6.22 2.29 27.02
C LYS A 268 -5.05 1.34 27.28
N PHE A 269 -4.98 0.80 28.49
CA PHE A 269 -4.04 -0.24 28.90
C PHE A 269 -2.57 0.09 28.57
N GLY A 270 -2.12 1.28 28.97
CA GLY A 270 -0.74 1.76 28.76
C GLY A 270 -0.48 2.44 27.41
N ARG A 271 -1.42 2.41 26.46
CA ARG A 271 -1.29 3.06 25.15
C ARG A 271 -1.74 4.52 25.17
N THR A 272 -1.32 5.27 24.17
CA THR A 272 -1.59 6.71 24.02
C THR A 272 -2.76 6.95 23.07
N ALA A 273 -3.76 7.72 23.51
CA ALA A 273 -4.93 8.07 22.69
C ALA A 273 -4.56 9.03 21.56
N ALA A 274 -5.07 8.76 20.36
CA ALA A 274 -5.08 9.70 19.26
C ALA A 274 -6.07 10.83 19.52
N LYS A 275 -5.60 12.07 19.34
CA LYS A 275 -6.38 13.29 19.57
C LYS A 275 -6.26 14.21 18.37
N LEU A 276 -7.33 14.93 18.10
CA LEU A 276 -7.32 16.03 17.15
C LEU A 276 -6.60 17.23 17.77
N SER A 277 -5.85 17.97 16.94
CA SER A 277 -5.36 19.30 17.28
C SER A 277 -6.39 20.37 16.93
N SER A 278 -6.02 21.65 17.07
CA SER A 278 -6.76 22.79 16.55
C SER A 278 -6.35 23.21 15.14
N ILE A 279 -5.39 22.54 14.50
CA ILE A 279 -4.91 22.88 13.16
C ILE A 279 -5.87 22.30 12.11
N PRO A 280 -6.60 23.13 11.35
CA PRO A 280 -7.52 22.65 10.34
C PRO A 280 -6.78 22.04 9.14
N PHE A 281 -7.43 21.08 8.51
CA PHE A 281 -7.03 20.48 7.25
C PHE A 281 -8.09 20.82 6.19
N TYR A 282 -7.65 21.35 5.05
CA TYR A 282 -8.53 21.72 3.95
C TYR A 282 -8.39 20.76 2.78
N TRP A 283 -9.51 20.38 2.17
CA TRP A 283 -9.52 19.59 0.95
C TRP A 283 -9.58 20.51 -0.25
N SER A 284 -8.70 20.30 -1.24
CA SER A 284 -8.53 21.15 -2.41
C SER A 284 -9.58 20.87 -3.50
N THR A 285 -10.82 20.64 -3.08
CA THR A 285 -11.95 20.34 -3.95
C THR A 285 -13.21 21.12 -3.53
N PRO A 286 -13.98 21.66 -4.49
CA PRO A 286 -15.29 22.24 -4.21
C PRO A 286 -16.25 21.26 -3.53
N ASP A 287 -16.06 19.95 -3.73
CA ASP A 287 -16.90 18.90 -3.13
C ASP A 287 -16.81 18.84 -1.59
N ALA A 288 -15.80 19.48 -0.99
CA ALA A 288 -15.68 19.60 0.45
C ALA A 288 -16.47 20.80 1.03
N ALA A 289 -17.07 21.64 0.19
CA ALA A 289 -17.88 22.77 0.64
C ALA A 289 -19.07 22.29 1.50
N GLY A 290 -19.24 22.89 2.67
CA GLY A 290 -20.30 22.52 3.63
C GLY A 290 -20.01 21.25 4.44
N THR A 291 -18.89 20.59 4.22
CA THR A 291 -18.45 19.47 5.07
C THR A 291 -17.83 20.00 6.37
N LYS A 292 -17.86 19.17 7.42
CA LYS A 292 -17.16 19.35 8.68
C LYS A 292 -15.66 19.44 8.40
N THR A 293 -15.03 20.41 9.03
CA THR A 293 -13.57 20.60 8.95
C THR A 293 -12.84 19.43 9.59
N ASP A 294 -11.87 18.89 8.87
CA ASP A 294 -10.90 17.96 9.40
C ASP A 294 -9.83 18.69 10.20
N TYR A 295 -9.23 18.02 11.18
CA TYR A 295 -8.12 18.56 11.94
C TYR A 295 -6.95 17.58 11.95
N VAL A 296 -5.74 18.12 11.90
CA VAL A 296 -4.52 17.32 11.97
C VAL A 296 -4.39 16.69 13.36
N PRO A 297 -3.85 15.46 13.49
CA PRO A 297 -3.58 14.87 14.80
C PRO A 297 -2.63 15.72 15.66
N GLU A 298 -2.89 15.76 16.96
CA GLU A 298 -2.05 16.46 17.92
C GLU A 298 -0.59 15.97 17.87
N SER A 299 -0.36 14.66 17.80
CA SER A 299 0.98 14.08 17.72
C SER A 299 1.76 14.51 16.47
N TYR A 300 1.08 14.84 15.37
CA TYR A 300 1.72 15.29 14.13
C TYR A 300 2.05 16.78 14.19
N VAL A 301 1.18 17.56 14.83
CA VAL A 301 1.44 18.98 15.10
C VAL A 301 2.63 19.15 16.03
N GLN A 302 2.70 18.35 17.10
CA GLN A 302 3.76 18.39 18.11
C GLN A 302 5.11 17.84 17.64
N ALA A 303 5.12 16.94 16.65
CA ALA A 303 6.37 16.34 16.16
C ALA A 303 7.23 17.36 15.39
N ASP A 304 8.55 17.27 15.53
CA ASP A 304 9.51 17.94 14.67
C ASP A 304 9.73 17.18 13.36
N TYR A 305 9.67 15.85 13.45
CA TYR A 305 9.91 14.94 12.34
C TYR A 305 8.80 13.89 12.27
N LEU A 306 8.32 13.60 11.07
CA LEU A 306 7.45 12.47 10.79
C LEU A 306 8.22 11.37 10.05
N ILE A 307 7.96 10.11 10.37
CA ILE A 307 8.36 8.95 9.59
C ILE A 307 7.10 8.22 9.15
N ASN A 308 6.95 8.00 7.84
CA ASN A 308 5.81 7.29 7.28
C ASN A 308 6.24 5.86 6.93
N MET A 309 5.78 4.88 7.70
CA MET A 309 6.05 3.46 7.51
C MET A 309 4.79 2.74 7.00
N ALA A 310 4.73 2.54 5.69
CA ALA A 310 3.67 1.81 5.03
C ALA A 310 4.03 0.33 4.85
N ASN A 311 3.14 -0.43 4.21
CA ASN A 311 3.40 -1.80 3.78
C ASN A 311 3.36 -1.90 2.26
N LEU A 312 4.08 -2.88 1.70
CA LEU A 312 4.03 -3.20 0.27
C LEU A 312 2.74 -3.99 -0.07
N LYS A 313 1.69 -3.29 -0.54
CA LYS A 313 0.38 -3.91 -0.79
C LYS A 313 -0.29 -3.39 -2.07
N SER A 314 -0.96 -4.30 -2.78
CA SER A 314 -1.99 -3.91 -3.75
C SER A 314 -3.34 -3.71 -3.06
N HIS A 315 -4.23 -2.98 -3.71
CA HIS A 315 -5.55 -2.62 -3.19
C HIS A 315 -6.64 -2.89 -4.23
N HIS A 316 -7.11 -4.12 -4.27
CA HIS A 316 -8.04 -4.68 -5.25
C HIS A 316 -9.37 -3.92 -5.35
N ASP A 317 -9.96 -3.53 -4.25
CA ASP A 317 -11.33 -3.04 -4.16
C ASP A 317 -11.51 -1.56 -4.49
N VAL A 318 -10.52 -0.69 -4.24
CA VAL A 318 -10.69 0.75 -4.49
C VAL A 318 -9.48 1.50 -5.04
N ALA A 319 -8.27 1.26 -4.51
CA ALA A 319 -7.16 2.19 -4.68
C ALA A 319 -6.06 1.75 -5.67
N GLY A 320 -6.09 0.51 -6.13
CA GLY A 320 -5.03 -0.10 -6.93
C GLY A 320 -3.81 -0.51 -6.09
N ILE A 321 -3.25 0.42 -5.30
CA ILE A 321 -2.12 0.18 -4.40
C ILE A 321 -2.30 0.84 -3.02
N THR A 322 -1.60 0.35 -2.01
CA THR A 322 -1.52 0.95 -0.67
C THR A 322 -0.06 1.06 -0.24
N LEU A 323 0.51 2.27 -0.36
CA LEU A 323 1.89 2.58 0.01
C LEU A 323 1.94 3.81 0.94
N CYS A 324 3.00 4.63 0.91
CA CYS A 324 3.21 5.73 1.85
C CYS A 324 2.12 6.80 1.75
N ALA A 325 1.74 7.24 0.55
CA ALA A 325 0.68 8.23 0.38
C ALA A 325 -0.63 7.74 0.99
N LYS A 326 -1.05 6.51 0.66
CA LYS A 326 -2.30 5.94 1.15
C LYS A 326 -2.28 5.62 2.63
N ASN A 327 -1.12 5.43 3.25
CA ASN A 327 -1.00 5.26 4.69
C ASN A 327 -1.61 6.44 5.48
N HIS A 328 -1.68 7.65 4.89
CA HIS A 328 -2.33 8.81 5.50
C HIS A 328 -3.86 8.79 5.52
N TYR A 329 -4.53 7.85 4.84
CA TYR A 329 -5.98 7.69 4.98
C TYR A 329 -6.37 7.29 6.42
N GLY A 330 -5.41 6.78 7.19
CA GLY A 330 -5.54 6.50 8.62
C GLY A 330 -5.05 7.62 9.55
N SER A 331 -4.83 8.84 9.05
CA SER A 331 -4.21 9.89 9.87
C SER A 331 -5.22 10.79 10.58
N LEU A 332 -6.39 11.11 10.01
CA LEU A 332 -7.23 12.22 10.52
C LEU A 332 -8.13 11.88 11.72
N VAL A 333 -7.75 10.89 12.54
CA VAL A 333 -8.49 10.44 13.75
C VAL A 333 -9.99 10.16 13.49
N ARG A 334 -10.31 9.85 12.24
CA ARG A 334 -11.65 9.50 11.77
C ARG A 334 -11.56 8.60 10.55
N LYS A 335 -12.63 7.86 10.26
CA LYS A 335 -12.67 6.97 9.10
C LYS A 335 -12.51 7.79 7.81
N PRO A 336 -11.79 7.26 6.81
CA PRO A 336 -11.56 7.98 5.55
C PRO A 336 -12.83 8.19 4.73
N ALA A 337 -13.82 7.30 4.89
CA ALA A 337 -15.05 7.29 4.13
C ALA A 337 -16.27 7.02 5.03
N ARG A 338 -17.47 7.32 4.52
CA ARG A 338 -18.77 6.96 5.14
C ARG A 338 -18.95 7.49 6.58
N ILE A 339 -18.46 8.70 6.86
CA ILE A 339 -18.82 9.45 8.07
C ILE A 339 -19.67 10.65 7.67
N GLU A 340 -20.85 10.74 8.28
CA GLU A 340 -21.79 11.82 8.03
C GLU A 340 -21.17 13.20 8.32
N GLY A 341 -21.28 14.07 7.32
CA GLY A 341 -20.84 15.45 7.37
C GLY A 341 -19.37 15.66 7.05
N TYR A 342 -18.51 14.64 6.96
CA TYR A 342 -17.11 14.83 6.52
C TYR A 342 -16.96 14.58 5.02
N TYR A 343 -15.94 15.18 4.41
CA TYR A 343 -15.56 14.83 3.04
C TYR A 343 -15.11 13.36 2.94
N ASP A 344 -15.70 12.63 1.99
CA ASP A 344 -15.42 11.22 1.74
C ASP A 344 -14.19 11.06 0.84
N MET A 345 -13.07 10.66 1.44
CA MET A 345 -11.80 10.50 0.73
C MET A 345 -11.85 9.40 -0.33
N HIS A 346 -12.75 8.41 -0.21
CA HIS A 346 -12.82 7.30 -1.16
C HIS A 346 -13.54 7.70 -2.46
N LYS A 347 -14.23 8.84 -2.50
CA LYS A 347 -14.95 9.34 -3.69
C LYS A 347 -14.03 9.51 -4.90
N ASP A 348 -12.80 9.94 -4.67
CA ASP A 348 -11.82 10.27 -5.71
C ASP A 348 -10.72 9.20 -5.83
N MET A 349 -11.04 7.94 -5.50
CA MET A 349 -10.15 6.79 -5.71
C MET A 349 -10.31 6.18 -7.12
N PRO A 350 -9.29 5.48 -7.65
CA PRO A 350 -9.29 4.89 -9.00
C PRO A 350 -10.53 4.05 -9.34
N TYR A 351 -11.06 3.27 -8.40
CA TYR A 351 -12.28 2.49 -8.65
C TYR A 351 -13.52 3.38 -8.88
N THR A 352 -13.70 4.44 -8.10
CA THR A 352 -14.87 5.33 -8.19
C THR A 352 -14.71 6.36 -9.30
N LYS A 353 -13.48 6.77 -9.57
CA LYS A 353 -13.11 7.78 -10.57
C LYS A 353 -11.86 7.32 -11.34
N PRO A 354 -12.05 6.37 -12.28
CA PRO A 354 -10.96 5.82 -13.08
C PRO A 354 -10.42 6.85 -14.06
N GLY A 355 -9.18 6.65 -14.52
CA GLY A 355 -8.49 7.57 -15.42
C GLY A 355 -7.57 8.55 -14.70
N ASN A 356 -6.83 9.32 -15.50
CA ASN A 356 -5.87 10.31 -15.02
C ASN A 356 -6.43 11.74 -15.14
N GLY A 357 -5.81 12.69 -14.44
CA GLY A 357 -6.22 14.09 -14.46
C GLY A 357 -7.44 14.34 -13.58
N HIS A 358 -7.48 13.68 -12.42
CA HIS A 358 -8.51 13.91 -11.42
C HIS A 358 -7.88 14.45 -10.15
N TYR A 359 -8.64 15.27 -9.43
CA TYR A 359 -8.29 15.60 -8.05
C TYR A 359 -8.09 14.30 -7.26
N ARG A 360 -6.94 14.18 -6.56
CA ARG A 360 -6.65 13.05 -5.69
C ARG A 360 -6.38 13.57 -4.27
N PRO A 361 -7.22 13.23 -3.26
CA PRO A 361 -7.04 13.71 -1.89
C PRO A 361 -5.75 13.22 -1.22
N LEU A 362 -5.08 12.21 -1.79
CA LEU A 362 -3.75 11.79 -1.36
C LEU A 362 -2.72 12.94 -1.48
N VAL A 363 -2.84 13.78 -2.51
CA VAL A 363 -1.90 14.89 -2.75
C VAL A 363 -2.00 15.95 -1.66
N ASP A 364 -3.20 16.25 -1.16
CA ASP A 364 -3.39 17.13 -0.01
C ASP A 364 -2.74 16.57 1.26
N LEU A 365 -2.92 15.27 1.54
CA LEU A 365 -2.31 14.62 2.69
C LEU A 365 -0.77 14.60 2.62
N MET A 366 -0.22 14.39 1.42
CA MET A 366 1.22 14.46 1.13
C MET A 366 1.75 15.91 1.17
N GLY A 367 0.91 16.90 0.90
CA GLY A 367 1.30 18.30 0.81
C GLY A 367 1.20 19.08 2.11
N HIS A 368 0.33 18.67 3.03
CA HIS A 368 0.04 19.43 4.24
C HIS A 368 1.27 19.60 5.14
N LYS A 369 1.50 20.81 5.66
CA LYS A 369 2.74 21.19 6.37
C LYS A 369 3.06 20.32 7.58
N HIS A 370 2.05 19.88 8.33
CA HIS A 370 2.21 19.02 9.52
C HIS A 370 2.17 17.51 9.22
N MET A 371 1.99 17.13 7.96
CA MET A 371 1.92 15.73 7.53
C MET A 371 3.11 15.42 6.61
N GLY A 372 2.89 15.36 5.29
CA GLY A 372 3.98 15.16 4.35
C GLY A 372 5.05 16.25 4.41
N GLY A 373 4.68 17.50 4.74
CA GLY A 373 5.63 18.61 4.93
C GLY A 373 6.58 18.47 6.14
N LYS A 374 6.35 17.51 7.04
CA LYS A 374 7.27 17.16 8.15
C LYS A 374 7.94 15.81 7.98
N THR A 375 7.71 15.11 6.87
CA THR A 375 8.19 13.73 6.73
C THR A 375 9.68 13.70 6.41
N LEU A 376 10.47 13.23 7.36
CA LEU A 376 11.92 13.05 7.24
C LEU A 376 12.27 11.82 6.39
N LEU A 377 11.48 10.75 6.55
CA LEU A 377 11.77 9.44 6.00
C LEU A 377 10.48 8.69 5.64
N TYR A 378 10.47 8.10 4.46
CA TYR A 378 9.42 7.20 3.98
C TYR A 378 9.98 5.78 3.94
N ILE A 379 9.19 4.83 4.45
CA ILE A 379 9.54 3.42 4.56
C ILE A 379 8.37 2.58 4.05
N ILE A 380 8.65 1.58 3.23
CA ILE A 380 7.70 0.53 2.87
C ILE A 380 8.23 -0.80 3.43
N ASP A 381 7.50 -1.34 4.41
CA ASP A 381 7.70 -2.69 4.92
C ASP A 381 7.17 -3.71 3.89
N GLY A 382 8.11 -4.43 3.28
CA GLY A 382 7.86 -5.51 2.34
C GLY A 382 8.39 -6.85 2.84
N LEU A 383 8.43 -7.11 4.16
CA LEU A 383 8.76 -8.45 4.65
C LEU A 383 7.68 -9.46 4.19
N TYR A 384 6.42 -9.13 4.46
CA TYR A 384 5.25 -9.94 4.11
C TYR A 384 4.25 -9.12 3.29
N ALA A 385 4.52 -8.96 1.99
CA ALA A 385 3.63 -8.25 1.08
C ALA A 385 2.34 -9.04 0.77
N GLY A 386 1.30 -8.36 0.28
CA GLY A 386 0.06 -9.05 -0.12
C GLY A 386 -1.03 -8.16 -0.73
N LYS A 387 -2.21 -8.76 -0.95
CA LYS A 387 -3.35 -8.13 -1.64
C LYS A 387 -4.44 -7.69 -0.68
N HIS A 388 -4.56 -6.39 -0.44
CA HIS A 388 -5.65 -5.78 0.31
C HIS A 388 -6.86 -5.44 -0.61
N ALA A 389 -8.12 -5.40 -0.16
CA ALA A 389 -8.68 -6.11 0.99
C ALA A 389 -9.14 -7.54 0.64
N LYS A 390 -8.88 -8.00 -0.60
CA LYS A 390 -9.30 -9.31 -1.11
C LYS A 390 -8.77 -10.46 -0.26
N GLU A 391 -7.54 -10.34 0.23
CA GLU A 391 -6.87 -11.39 0.97
C GLU A 391 -6.68 -10.99 2.44
N ARG A 392 -6.72 -12.01 3.31
CA ARG A 392 -6.57 -11.86 4.77
C ARG A 392 -5.23 -12.40 5.28
N SER A 393 -4.30 -12.71 4.37
CA SER A 393 -2.97 -13.26 4.63
C SER A 393 -1.98 -12.73 3.59
N PRO A 394 -0.68 -12.52 3.92
CA PRO A 394 0.33 -12.17 2.94
C PRO A 394 0.51 -13.25 1.87
N ARG A 395 1.20 -12.90 0.77
CA ARG A 395 1.50 -13.78 -0.36
C ARG A 395 2.98 -13.80 -0.68
N LYS A 396 3.48 -14.98 -1.01
CA LYS A 396 4.76 -15.17 -1.66
C LYS A 396 4.74 -14.57 -3.07
N TRP A 397 5.88 -14.08 -3.52
CA TRP A 397 6.06 -13.39 -4.81
C TRP A 397 6.82 -14.28 -5.77
N ASN A 398 6.36 -14.36 -7.02
CA ASN A 398 6.94 -15.24 -8.02
C ASN A 398 8.09 -14.59 -8.78
N ASN A 399 8.05 -13.28 -8.99
CA ASN A 399 9.06 -12.62 -9.80
C ASN A 399 10.43 -12.60 -9.14
N SER A 400 11.48 -12.57 -9.98
CA SER A 400 12.85 -12.44 -9.50
C SER A 400 13.06 -11.11 -8.75
N PRO A 401 13.72 -11.14 -7.57
CA PRO A 401 14.51 -12.25 -7.02
C PRO A 401 13.77 -13.17 -6.02
N PHE A 402 12.46 -13.00 -5.83
CA PHE A 402 11.70 -13.68 -4.77
C PHE A 402 11.42 -15.15 -5.11
N ASN A 403 11.23 -15.48 -6.40
CA ASN A 403 11.21 -16.86 -6.92
C ASN A 403 10.29 -17.83 -6.14
N GLY A 404 9.10 -17.37 -5.76
CA GLY A 404 8.12 -18.15 -5.01
C GLY A 404 8.27 -18.07 -3.49
N ASP A 405 9.11 -17.16 -2.98
CA ASP A 405 9.32 -16.90 -1.55
C ASP A 405 8.64 -15.60 -1.08
N TRP A 406 8.71 -15.31 0.23
CA TRP A 406 8.31 -14.02 0.78
C TRP A 406 9.11 -12.87 0.16
N SER A 407 8.52 -11.68 0.15
CA SER A 407 9.17 -10.53 -0.47
C SER A 407 10.40 -10.05 0.32
N SER A 408 10.46 -10.33 1.62
CA SER A 408 11.66 -10.18 2.50
C SER A 408 12.46 -8.91 2.22
N CYS A 409 11.76 -7.78 2.01
CA CYS A 409 12.38 -6.55 1.54
C CYS A 409 11.91 -5.30 2.30
N LEU A 410 12.68 -4.24 2.10
CA LEU A 410 12.48 -2.92 2.69
C LEU A 410 12.77 -1.87 1.64
N LEU A 411 11.86 -0.89 1.46
CA LEU A 411 12.13 0.30 0.66
C LEU A 411 12.22 1.54 1.53
N VAL A 412 13.18 2.42 1.26
CA VAL A 412 13.39 3.66 2.03
C VAL A 412 13.75 4.84 1.11
N SER A 413 13.18 6.02 1.37
CA SER A 413 13.46 7.25 0.62
C SER A 413 13.16 8.51 1.45
N GLN A 414 13.62 9.67 0.94
CA GLN A 414 13.15 11.00 1.36
C GLN A 414 12.24 11.66 0.31
N ASP A 415 11.99 11.00 -0.82
CA ASP A 415 11.07 11.46 -1.87
C ASP A 415 9.76 10.65 -1.80
N PRO A 416 8.63 11.26 -1.41
CA PRO A 416 7.36 10.55 -1.24
C PRO A 416 6.79 10.01 -2.55
N VAL A 417 7.06 10.67 -3.67
CA VAL A 417 6.53 10.25 -4.97
C VAL A 417 7.41 9.13 -5.52
N ALA A 418 8.73 9.26 -5.41
CA ALA A 418 9.65 8.25 -5.93
C ALA A 418 9.47 6.89 -5.24
N ILE A 419 9.35 6.87 -3.90
CA ILE A 419 9.20 5.60 -3.16
C ILE A 419 7.91 4.86 -3.53
N ASP A 420 6.79 5.58 -3.69
CA ASP A 420 5.54 4.99 -4.10
C ASP A 420 5.55 4.62 -5.60
N SER A 421 6.31 5.34 -6.43
CA SER A 421 6.56 4.99 -7.85
C SER A 421 7.31 3.66 -7.98
N VAL A 422 8.37 3.48 -7.19
CA VAL A 422 9.13 2.22 -7.17
C VAL A 422 8.25 1.09 -6.61
N GLY A 423 7.55 1.32 -5.49
CA GLY A 423 6.62 0.33 -4.94
C GLY A 423 5.51 -0.05 -5.93
N PHE A 424 5.00 0.92 -6.70
CA PHE A 424 4.03 0.68 -7.77
C PHE A 424 4.59 -0.23 -8.85
N ASP A 425 5.81 0.00 -9.32
CA ASP A 425 6.50 -0.83 -10.30
C ASP A 425 6.66 -2.29 -9.83
N PHE A 426 7.07 -2.50 -8.57
CA PHE A 426 7.15 -3.84 -7.96
C PHE A 426 5.78 -4.54 -7.93
N LEU A 427 4.74 -3.85 -7.46
CA LEU A 427 3.39 -4.39 -7.37
C LEU A 427 2.79 -4.71 -8.74
N ARG A 428 3.02 -3.84 -9.72
CA ARG A 428 2.54 -4.00 -11.09
C ARG A 428 3.20 -5.16 -11.81
N ASN A 429 4.50 -5.37 -11.58
CA ASN A 429 5.21 -6.52 -12.11
C ASN A 429 4.75 -7.83 -11.45
N GLU A 430 4.42 -7.80 -10.16
CA GLU A 430 3.97 -9.00 -9.45
C GLU A 430 2.54 -9.42 -9.78
N TRP A 431 1.62 -8.47 -9.94
CA TRP A 431 0.21 -8.79 -10.07
C TRP A 431 -0.45 -8.10 -11.26
N ASN A 432 -1.14 -8.91 -12.07
CA ASN A 432 -1.92 -8.47 -13.24
C ASN A 432 -3.35 -8.03 -12.88
N ASP A 433 -3.57 -7.51 -11.67
CA ASP A 433 -4.90 -7.08 -11.20
C ASP A 433 -4.95 -5.61 -10.76
N ALA A 434 -5.09 -5.34 -9.46
CA ALA A 434 -5.35 -4.01 -8.92
C ALA A 434 -4.34 -2.94 -9.35
N PRO A 435 -3.02 -3.23 -9.41
CA PRO A 435 -2.04 -2.25 -9.87
C PRO A 435 -2.24 -1.80 -11.33
N HIS A 436 -2.92 -2.59 -12.15
CA HIS A 436 -3.20 -2.25 -13.56
C HIS A 436 -4.49 -1.47 -13.75
N LYS A 437 -5.22 -1.12 -12.67
CA LYS A 437 -6.45 -0.31 -12.77
C LYS A 437 -6.15 1.10 -13.24
N SER A 438 -6.97 1.61 -14.15
CA SER A 438 -6.90 2.98 -14.63
C SER A 438 -7.00 4.00 -13.49
N GLY A 439 -6.06 4.93 -13.41
CA GLY A 439 -5.97 5.94 -12.36
C GLY A 439 -5.14 5.54 -11.13
N THR A 440 -4.61 4.31 -11.04
CA THR A 440 -3.83 3.83 -9.87
C THR A 440 -2.62 4.73 -9.56
N ASN A 441 -1.93 5.20 -10.60
CA ASN A 441 -0.77 6.09 -10.53
C ASN A 441 -1.13 7.58 -10.64
N ASP A 442 -2.41 7.93 -10.81
CA ASP A 442 -2.80 9.32 -11.06
C ASP A 442 -2.38 10.26 -9.93
N TYR A 443 -2.49 9.82 -8.66
CA TYR A 443 -2.03 10.62 -7.53
C TYR A 443 -0.52 10.88 -7.54
N LEU A 444 0.29 9.98 -8.14
CA LEU A 444 1.74 10.17 -8.27
C LEU A 444 2.04 11.26 -9.29
N ILE A 445 1.34 11.26 -10.42
CA ILE A 445 1.46 12.29 -11.46
C ILE A 445 0.97 13.64 -10.93
N GLU A 446 -0.19 13.65 -10.28
CA GLU A 446 -0.77 14.84 -9.63
C GLU A 446 0.17 15.40 -8.55
N ALA A 447 0.76 14.56 -7.70
CA ALA A 447 1.72 14.99 -6.67
C ALA A 447 3.03 15.51 -7.28
N ALA A 448 3.58 14.80 -8.28
CA ALA A 448 4.77 15.22 -9.01
C ALA A 448 4.58 16.60 -9.66
N LEU A 449 3.36 16.87 -10.15
CA LEU A 449 3.00 18.10 -10.85
C LEU A 449 2.09 19.01 -10.01
N ALA A 450 2.08 18.95 -8.68
CA ALA A 450 1.10 19.66 -7.86
C ALA A 450 1.04 21.20 -8.06
N HIS A 451 2.10 21.79 -8.61
CA HIS A 451 2.14 23.20 -9.04
C HIS A 451 1.30 23.49 -10.31
N LYS A 452 1.16 22.50 -11.18
CA LYS A 452 0.36 22.53 -12.41
C LYS A 452 -0.15 21.10 -12.73
N PRO A 453 -1.03 20.55 -11.90
CA PRO A 453 -1.44 19.15 -12.04
C PRO A 453 -2.34 18.99 -13.27
N PRO A 454 -2.35 17.80 -13.91
CA PRO A 454 -3.24 17.52 -15.04
C PRO A 454 -4.73 17.75 -14.75
N SER A 455 -5.18 17.53 -13.51
CA SER A 455 -6.53 17.83 -13.04
C SER A 455 -6.92 19.31 -13.06
N GLY A 456 -5.92 20.21 -13.11
CA GLY A 456 -6.11 21.64 -12.92
C GLY A 456 -6.34 22.06 -11.46
N THR A 457 -6.36 21.12 -10.51
CA THR A 457 -6.58 21.42 -9.09
C THR A 457 -5.53 22.37 -8.53
N PHE A 458 -5.99 23.36 -7.76
CA PHE A 458 -5.12 24.17 -6.91
C PHE A 458 -4.97 23.44 -5.58
N TYR A 459 -3.97 22.57 -5.46
CA TYR A 459 -3.71 21.90 -4.18
C TYR A 459 -3.18 22.89 -3.15
N ASP A 460 -3.91 23.08 -2.05
CA ASP A 460 -3.58 23.94 -0.91
C ASP A 460 -4.26 23.42 0.38
N PRO A 461 -3.71 22.36 0.99
CA PRO A 461 -4.33 21.73 2.15
C PRO A 461 -4.18 22.54 3.45
N ASP A 462 -3.30 23.55 3.47
CA ASP A 462 -2.97 24.35 4.64
C ASP A 462 -3.90 25.57 4.82
N HIS A 463 -4.65 25.95 3.79
CA HIS A 463 -5.47 27.17 3.80
C HIS A 463 -6.90 26.93 3.32
N LYS A 464 -7.82 27.77 3.82
CA LYS A 464 -9.18 27.83 3.29
C LYS A 464 -9.17 28.54 1.93
N GLY A 465 -9.41 27.78 0.87
CA GLY A 465 -9.40 28.30 -0.50
C GLY A 465 -7.99 28.33 -1.10
N ASN A 466 -7.84 28.99 -2.25
CA ASN A 466 -6.63 28.93 -3.05
C ASN A 466 -5.65 30.06 -2.69
N VAL A 467 -4.79 29.84 -1.69
CA VAL A 467 -3.86 30.87 -1.19
C VAL A 467 -2.42 30.55 -1.62
N VAL A 468 -1.89 29.40 -1.23
CA VAL A 468 -0.52 28.96 -1.51
C VAL A 468 -0.57 27.62 -2.21
N ARG A 469 -0.32 27.63 -3.52
CA ARG A 469 -0.30 26.40 -4.30
C ARG A 469 0.89 25.53 -3.90
N LEU A 470 0.65 24.23 -3.72
CA LEU A 470 1.72 23.26 -3.55
C LEU A 470 2.72 23.29 -4.72
N LYS A 471 3.99 23.10 -4.38
CA LYS A 471 5.05 22.80 -5.37
C LYS A 471 5.06 21.31 -5.67
N SER A 472 5.84 20.89 -6.68
CA SER A 472 6.10 19.46 -6.93
C SER A 472 6.48 18.74 -5.64
N LEU A 473 5.79 17.65 -5.31
CA LEU A 473 6.00 16.88 -4.08
C LEU A 473 7.10 15.82 -4.20
N GLY A 474 7.62 15.59 -5.39
CA GLY A 474 8.62 14.57 -5.68
C GLY A 474 8.68 14.26 -7.17
N VAL A 475 9.38 13.19 -7.53
CA VAL A 475 9.48 12.72 -8.91
C VAL A 475 8.75 11.40 -9.12
N TYR A 476 7.96 11.34 -10.19
CA TYR A 476 7.32 10.12 -10.67
C TYR A 476 8.03 9.63 -11.93
N GLU A 477 8.32 8.34 -11.99
CA GLU A 477 8.98 7.70 -13.13
C GLU A 477 8.75 6.19 -13.10
N HIS A 478 8.78 5.55 -14.27
CA HIS A 478 8.81 4.11 -14.42
C HIS A 478 10.20 3.59 -14.82
N TRP A 479 10.57 2.41 -14.30
CA TRP A 479 11.82 1.76 -14.71
C TRP A 479 11.80 1.35 -16.20
N ASN A 480 12.97 1.00 -16.72
CA ASN A 480 13.13 0.48 -18.08
C ASN A 480 12.47 -0.89 -18.28
N ASN A 481 12.70 -1.84 -17.36
CA ASN A 481 12.17 -3.19 -17.41
C ASN A 481 12.29 -3.87 -16.03
N PRO A 482 11.50 -4.94 -15.75
CA PRO A 482 11.47 -5.58 -14.44
C PRO A 482 12.73 -6.41 -14.11
N LYS A 483 13.64 -6.66 -15.05
CA LYS A 483 14.90 -7.37 -14.79
C LYS A 483 15.94 -6.41 -14.23
N ASP A 484 16.22 -5.34 -14.97
CA ASP A 484 17.28 -4.38 -14.64
C ASP A 484 16.83 -3.38 -13.57
N LYS A 485 15.53 -3.01 -13.59
CA LYS A 485 14.89 -2.06 -12.68
C LYS A 485 15.62 -0.71 -12.64
N GLN A 486 16.05 -0.22 -13.81
CA GLN A 486 16.82 1.02 -13.92
C GLN A 486 15.92 2.20 -14.32
N TYR A 487 16.10 3.29 -13.60
CA TYR A 487 15.46 4.58 -13.85
C TYR A 487 16.45 5.53 -14.55
N SER A 488 15.97 6.70 -14.99
CA SER A 488 16.77 7.65 -15.77
C SER A 488 18.05 8.11 -15.07
N ARG A 489 18.08 8.20 -13.72
CA ARG A 489 19.35 8.49 -13.01
C ARG A 489 20.29 7.29 -12.98
N ASN A 490 19.76 6.07 -12.83
CA ASN A 490 20.59 4.86 -12.95
C ASN A 490 21.25 4.75 -14.32
N LEU A 491 20.58 5.24 -15.37
CA LEU A 491 21.06 5.25 -16.75
C LEU A 491 21.89 6.48 -17.13
N GLY A 492 21.95 7.51 -16.27
CA GLY A 492 22.60 8.78 -16.58
C GLY A 492 21.87 9.61 -17.66
N THR A 493 20.62 9.28 -17.99
CA THR A 493 19.84 9.91 -19.06
C THR A 493 18.88 10.99 -18.58
N GLY A 494 18.66 11.11 -17.26
CA GLY A 494 17.70 12.07 -16.73
C GLY A 494 17.86 12.34 -15.23
N LYS A 495 16.97 13.21 -14.73
CA LYS A 495 16.96 13.67 -13.33
C LYS A 495 15.82 13.02 -12.53
N GLY A 496 15.39 11.83 -12.93
CA GLY A 496 14.29 11.08 -12.35
C GLY A 496 14.62 10.38 -11.03
N ILE A 497 14.29 9.09 -10.95
CA ILE A 497 14.53 8.21 -9.81
C ILE A 497 15.92 7.58 -9.94
N GLU A 498 16.55 7.32 -8.79
CA GLU A 498 17.71 6.43 -8.65
C GLU A 498 17.31 5.26 -7.73
N LEU A 499 17.21 4.05 -8.27
CA LEU A 499 17.02 2.85 -7.45
C LEU A 499 18.38 2.30 -7.02
N VAL A 500 18.65 2.26 -5.71
CA VAL A 500 19.82 1.60 -5.12
C VAL A 500 19.40 0.23 -4.61
N LYS A 501 19.98 -0.83 -5.20
CA LYS A 501 19.66 -2.22 -4.87
C LYS A 501 20.69 -2.76 -3.88
N VAL A 502 20.25 -3.18 -2.70
CA VAL A 502 21.09 -3.83 -1.67
C VAL A 502 20.58 -5.25 -1.50
N THR A 503 21.30 -6.21 -2.04
CA THR A 503 20.90 -7.63 -2.03
C THR A 503 22.00 -8.48 -1.42
N GLN A 504 21.66 -9.37 -0.49
CA GLN A 504 22.59 -10.42 -0.07
C GLN A 504 22.74 -11.44 -1.22
N ALA A 505 23.97 -11.86 -1.52
CA ALA A 505 24.19 -12.98 -2.42
C ALA A 505 23.58 -14.25 -1.79
N VAL A 506 22.75 -14.96 -2.54
CA VAL A 506 22.19 -16.25 -2.11
C VAL A 506 23.38 -17.19 -1.84
N LYS A 507 23.55 -17.66 -0.59
CA LYS A 507 24.41 -18.82 -0.35
C LYS A 507 23.74 -19.98 -1.04
N GLU A 508 24.29 -20.46 -2.16
CA GLU A 508 23.86 -21.71 -2.76
C GLU A 508 23.88 -22.79 -1.67
N LYS A 509 22.71 -23.27 -1.26
CA LYS A 509 22.62 -24.50 -0.47
C LYS A 509 23.13 -25.60 -1.39
N ALA A 510 24.38 -26.03 -1.18
CA ALA A 510 24.93 -27.20 -1.84
C ALA A 510 23.95 -28.37 -1.62
N ALA A 511 23.31 -28.83 -2.70
CA ALA A 511 22.52 -30.04 -2.65
C ALA A 511 23.47 -31.21 -2.30
N PRO A 512 23.11 -32.10 -1.36
CA PRO A 512 23.93 -33.26 -1.09
C PRO A 512 23.92 -34.15 -2.34
N VAL A 513 25.07 -34.25 -3.00
CA VAL A 513 25.29 -35.23 -4.07
C VAL A 513 25.25 -36.60 -3.40
N VAL A 514 24.11 -37.29 -3.51
CA VAL A 514 24.01 -38.71 -3.16
C VAL A 514 24.70 -39.50 -4.26
N SER A 515 25.99 -39.77 -4.10
CA SER A 515 26.71 -40.73 -4.92
C SER A 515 26.25 -42.14 -4.56
N LYS A 516 25.34 -42.72 -5.36
CA LYS A 516 25.11 -44.17 -5.38
C LYS A 516 26.32 -44.83 -6.03
N VAL A 517 27.28 -45.28 -5.23
CA VAL A 517 28.33 -46.20 -5.69
C VAL A 517 27.71 -47.60 -5.75
N ASN A 518 27.59 -48.12 -6.97
CA ASN A 518 27.12 -49.46 -7.25
C ASN A 518 28.34 -50.39 -7.26
N THR A 519 28.60 -51.09 -6.16
CA THR A 519 29.65 -52.12 -6.10
C THR A 519 29.11 -53.42 -6.71
N LYS A 520 29.57 -53.74 -7.92
CA LYS A 520 29.76 -55.13 -8.35
C LYS A 520 31.16 -55.27 -8.90
N GLU A 521 31.87 -56.22 -8.30
CA GLU A 521 33.21 -56.70 -8.61
C GLU A 521 33.37 -57.07 -10.09
N VAL A 522 34.62 -57.03 -10.58
CA VAL A 522 35.34 -58.23 -11.06
C VAL A 522 36.73 -57.87 -11.62
N HIS A 523 37.74 -58.51 -11.03
CA HIS A 523 39.09 -58.92 -11.49
C HIS A 523 40.21 -57.92 -11.91
N LEU A 524 41.23 -57.90 -11.05
CA LEU A 524 42.66 -58.25 -11.30
C LEU A 524 43.27 -57.87 -12.66
N VAL A 525 44.30 -57.00 -12.64
CA VAL A 525 45.67 -57.30 -13.13
C VAL A 525 46.69 -56.44 -12.36
N ALA A 526 47.74 -57.09 -11.88
CA ALA A 526 48.90 -56.51 -11.22
C ALA A 526 49.83 -55.77 -12.20
N GLY A 527 50.52 -54.71 -11.74
CA GLY A 527 51.58 -54.07 -12.50
C GLY A 527 52.27 -52.96 -11.73
N ALA A 528 53.49 -53.25 -11.29
CA ALA A 528 54.33 -52.41 -10.46
C ALA A 528 54.93 -51.19 -11.19
N ASN A 529 55.25 -50.15 -10.42
CA ASN A 529 56.56 -49.48 -10.30
C ASN A 529 56.53 -47.95 -10.29
N ARG A 530 57.15 -47.45 -9.21
CA ARG A 530 57.84 -46.18 -8.93
C ARG A 530 56.99 -44.96 -8.59
#